data_AF-A0A7S2GM25-F1
#
_entry.id   AF-A0A7S2GM25-F1
#
_cell.length_a   1.000
_cell.length_b   1.000
_cell.length_c   1.000
_cell.angle_alpha   90.00
_cell.angle_beta   90.00
_cell.angle_gamma   90.00
#
_symmetry.space_group_name_H-M   'P 1'
#
loop_
_entity.id
_entity.type
_entity.pdbx_description
1 polymer ?
#
loop_
_entity_poly.entity_id
_entity_poly.type
_entity_poly.pdbx_seq_one_letter_code
_entity_poly.pdbx_strand_id
1 'polypeptide(L)'
;GYMASGVENTAGRPDRREQLEIAAEGSAAPPAAWPAYERLRGPNQWPQQLPELETTISEFCEHMLGVSREVTQALALALGLETSALDGYFSPTPHWQLKLAMYEPASADTSPPSGPP
;
A
#
# COMPACT_ATOMS: atom_id res chain seq x y z
N GLY A 1 2.32 4.35 8.05
CA GLY A 1 2.05 4.50 9.50
C GLY A 1 0.61 4.14 9.82
N TYR A 2 0.25 4.11 11.10
CA TYR A 2 -1.13 3.82 11.53
C TYR A 2 -2.05 5.04 11.34
N MET A 3 -3.29 4.77 10.94
CA MET A 3 -4.37 5.74 10.85
C MET A 3 -5.64 5.14 11.46
N ALA A 4 -6.27 5.91 12.34
CA ALA A 4 -7.55 5.58 12.94
C ALA A 4 -8.69 5.68 11.92
N SER A 5 -9.82 5.06 12.25
CA SER A 5 -11.04 5.11 11.44
C SER A 5 -11.52 6.54 11.20
N GLY A 6 -11.90 6.84 9.95
CA GLY A 6 -12.40 8.15 9.53
C GLY A 6 -11.33 9.22 9.26
N VAL A 7 -10.04 8.87 9.32
CA VAL A 7 -8.93 9.80 8.98
C VAL A 7 -8.81 10.02 7.47
N GLU A 8 -8.96 8.98 6.66
CA GLU A 8 -8.95 9.09 5.20
C GLU A 8 -10.34 9.38 4.63
N ASN A 9 -10.39 10.17 3.55
CA ASN A 9 -11.62 10.52 2.85
C ASN A 9 -11.59 10.03 1.40
N THR A 10 -12.63 9.31 0.98
CA THR A 10 -12.85 8.90 -0.42
C THR A 10 -14.13 9.55 -0.94
N ALA A 11 -14.05 10.23 -2.10
CA ALA A 11 -15.18 10.97 -2.69
C ALA A 11 -15.88 11.94 -1.70
N GLY A 12 -15.09 12.57 -0.82
CA GLY A 12 -15.58 13.52 0.20
C GLY A 12 -16.26 12.87 1.40
N ARG A 13 -16.21 11.53 1.55
CA ARG A 13 -16.76 10.81 2.71
C ARG A 13 -15.64 10.14 3.51
N PRO A 14 -15.71 10.15 4.85
CA PRO A 14 -14.75 9.42 5.68
C PRO A 14 -14.83 7.90 5.45
N ASP A 15 -13.66 7.29 5.30
CA ASP A 15 -13.52 5.85 5.18
C ASP A 15 -13.60 5.19 6.56
N ARG A 16 -14.52 4.22 6.70
CA ARG A 16 -14.73 3.47 7.95
C ARG A 16 -13.82 2.26 8.04
N ARG A 17 -12.51 2.53 8.11
CA ARG A 17 -11.46 1.52 8.31
C ARG A 17 -10.33 2.09 9.15
N GLU A 18 -9.78 1.27 10.02
CA GLU A 18 -8.44 1.50 10.55
C GLU A 18 -7.42 0.94 9.58
N GLN A 19 -6.23 1.53 9.51
CA GLN A 19 -5.20 1.03 8.61
C GLN A 19 -3.78 1.25 9.11
N LEU A 20 -2.89 0.35 8.69
CA LEU A 20 -1.45 0.51 8.78
C LEU A 20 -0.88 0.52 7.37
N GLU A 21 -0.25 1.63 6.99
CA GLU A 21 0.48 1.74 5.73
C GLU A 21 1.96 1.42 5.92
N ILE A 22 2.49 0.59 5.03
CA ILE A 22 3.88 0.13 4.98
C ILE A 22 4.37 0.36 3.55
N ALA A 23 5.62 0.76 3.38
CA ALA A 23 6.23 0.93 2.07
C ALA A 23 7.58 0.23 2.00
N ALA A 24 8.19 0.23 0.81
CA ALA A 24 9.57 -0.20 0.64
C ALA A 24 10.50 0.50 1.64
N GLU A 25 11.23 -0.29 2.44
CA GLU A 25 12.17 0.24 3.43
C GLU A 25 13.19 1.19 2.79
N GLY A 26 13.55 2.22 3.53
CA GLY A 26 14.50 3.22 3.06
C GLY A 26 14.98 4.13 4.17
N SER A 27 16.13 4.76 3.94
CA SER A 27 16.63 5.81 4.82
C SER A 27 15.77 7.06 4.69
N ALA A 28 15.49 7.71 5.83
CA ALA A 28 14.83 9.01 5.81
C ALA A 28 15.68 10.03 5.05
N ALA A 29 15.09 10.68 4.05
CA ALA A 29 15.75 11.77 3.34
C ALA A 29 15.86 13.02 4.25
N PRO A 30 16.86 13.89 4.06
CA PRO A 30 16.92 15.18 4.74
C PRO A 30 15.62 15.99 4.54
N PRO A 31 15.19 16.81 5.52
CA PRO A 31 13.97 17.63 5.37
C PRO A 31 13.97 18.54 4.15
N ALA A 32 15.15 18.97 3.70
CA ALA A 32 15.34 19.82 2.52
C ALA A 32 15.64 19.03 1.22
N ALA A 33 15.49 17.70 1.21
CA ALA A 33 15.78 16.88 0.05
C ALA A 33 14.93 17.27 -1.17
N TRP A 34 15.56 17.24 -2.34
CA TRP A 34 14.93 17.55 -3.62
C TRP A 34 15.36 16.53 -4.68
N PRO A 35 14.44 15.98 -5.49
CA PRO A 35 13.02 16.37 -5.60
C PRO A 35 12.17 16.02 -4.38
N ALA A 36 11.05 16.73 -4.21
CA ALA A 36 10.18 16.59 -3.02
C ALA A 36 9.75 15.14 -2.73
N TYR A 37 9.61 14.30 -3.76
CA TYR A 37 9.21 12.91 -3.60
C TYR A 37 10.25 12.06 -2.85
N GLU A 38 11.51 12.48 -2.76
CA GLU A 38 12.53 11.73 -2.01
C GLU A 38 12.20 11.66 -0.52
N ARG A 39 11.43 12.63 -0.01
CA ARG A 39 10.94 12.67 1.38
C ARG A 39 9.79 11.69 1.64
N LEU A 40 9.25 11.05 0.62
CA LEU A 40 8.22 10.01 0.76
C LEU A 40 8.82 8.65 1.13
N ARG A 41 10.15 8.51 1.06
CA ARG A 41 10.86 7.30 1.51
C ARG A 41 11.46 7.53 2.90
N GLY A 42 11.34 6.51 3.73
CA GLY A 42 11.85 6.51 5.09
C GLY A 42 11.56 5.18 5.78
N PRO A 43 12.02 5.03 7.04
CA PRO A 43 11.85 3.79 7.77
C PRO A 43 10.37 3.57 8.11
N ASN A 44 9.90 2.33 8.01
CA ASN A 44 8.56 2.00 8.47
C ASN A 44 8.43 2.12 10.00
N GLN A 45 7.21 2.36 10.47
CA GLN A 45 6.88 2.43 11.90
C GLN A 45 6.35 1.07 12.37
N TRP A 46 7.26 0.16 12.71
CA TRP A 46 6.90 -1.19 13.17
C TRP A 46 6.38 -1.19 14.61
N PRO A 47 5.23 -1.81 14.89
CA PRO A 47 4.66 -1.88 16.24
C PRO A 47 5.47 -2.84 17.13
N GLN A 48 6.00 -2.33 18.24
CA GLN A 48 6.81 -3.13 19.18
C GLN A 48 6.04 -4.31 19.81
N GLN A 49 4.70 -4.21 19.88
CA GLN A 49 3.83 -5.24 20.44
C GLN A 49 3.61 -6.43 19.49
N LEU A 50 4.01 -6.31 18.22
CA LEU A 50 3.88 -7.37 17.21
C LEU A 50 5.18 -7.44 16.37
N PRO A 51 6.29 -7.91 16.98
CA PRO A 51 7.61 -7.90 16.34
C PRO A 51 7.68 -8.79 15.08
N GLU A 52 6.84 -9.81 14.97
CA GLU A 52 6.79 -10.71 13.81
C GLU A 52 6.22 -10.05 12.55
N LEU A 53 5.57 -8.88 12.69
CA LEU A 53 4.92 -8.19 11.58
C LEU A 53 5.93 -7.76 10.50
N GLU A 54 7.11 -7.26 10.91
CA GLU A 54 8.15 -6.81 9.99
C GLU A 54 8.60 -7.96 9.08
N THR A 55 8.96 -9.10 9.68
CA THR A 55 9.39 -10.29 8.92
C THR A 55 8.28 -10.81 8.02
N THR A 56 7.05 -10.92 8.54
CA THR A 56 5.90 -11.43 7.79
C THR A 56 5.59 -10.58 6.56
N ILE A 57 5.58 -9.24 6.72
CA ILE A 57 5.31 -8.32 5.61
C ILE A 57 6.47 -8.28 4.62
N SER A 58 7.71 -8.36 5.10
CA SER A 58 8.89 -8.40 4.22
C SER A 58 8.86 -9.63 3.32
N GLU A 59 8.61 -10.82 3.89
CA GLU A 59 8.47 -12.06 3.13
C GLU A 59 7.30 -11.97 2.14
N PHE A 60 6.12 -11.48 2.58
CA PHE A 60 4.99 -11.30 1.69
C PHE A 60 5.31 -10.37 0.51
N CYS A 61 5.96 -9.24 0.77
CA CYS A 61 6.32 -8.28 -0.26
C CYS A 61 7.35 -8.83 -1.25
N GLU A 62 8.32 -9.63 -0.81
CA GLU A 62 9.26 -10.30 -1.73
C GLU A 62 8.53 -11.21 -2.72
N HIS A 63 7.56 -12.01 -2.24
CA HIS A 63 6.74 -12.85 -3.12
C HIS A 63 5.89 -12.00 -4.08
N MET A 64 5.26 -10.93 -3.57
CA MET A 64 4.44 -10.04 -4.40
C MET A 64 5.25 -9.26 -5.44
N LEU A 65 6.52 -8.96 -5.18
CA LEU A 65 7.42 -8.36 -6.18
C LEU A 65 7.72 -9.33 -7.32
N GLY A 66 7.86 -10.63 -7.03
CA GLY A 66 7.96 -11.69 -8.04
C GLY A 66 6.72 -11.72 -8.93
N VAL A 67 5.53 -11.80 -8.32
CA VAL A 67 4.24 -11.78 -9.03
C VAL A 67 4.09 -10.50 -9.87
N SER A 68 4.45 -9.35 -9.31
CA SER A 68 4.35 -8.05 -10.01
C SER A 68 5.25 -8.01 -11.25
N ARG A 69 6.45 -8.59 -11.18
CA ARG A 69 7.35 -8.72 -12.34
C ARG A 69 6.72 -9.59 -13.42
N GLU A 70 6.20 -10.77 -13.08
CA GLU A 70 5.57 -11.67 -14.04
C GLU A 70 4.39 -11.00 -14.76
N VAL A 71 3.50 -10.33 -14.00
CA VAL A 71 2.35 -9.60 -14.56
C VAL A 71 2.81 -8.47 -15.49
N THR A 72 3.83 -7.72 -15.08
CA THR A 72 4.35 -6.59 -15.89
C THR A 72 5.02 -7.08 -17.19
N GLN A 73 5.75 -8.18 -17.12
CA GLN A 73 6.38 -8.81 -18.28
C GLN A 73 5.34 -9.40 -19.25
N ALA A 74 4.29 -10.04 -18.72
CA ALA A 74 3.16 -10.51 -19.51
C ALA A 74 2.42 -9.35 -20.20
N LEU A 75 2.26 -8.21 -19.51
CA LEU A 75 1.68 -7.00 -20.09
C LEU A 75 2.55 -6.46 -21.23
N ALA A 76 3.88 -6.41 -21.07
CA ALA A 76 4.78 -5.98 -22.13
C ALA A 76 4.62 -6.82 -23.41
N LEU A 77 4.55 -8.15 -23.25
CA LEU A 77 4.30 -9.07 -24.37
C LEU A 77 2.94 -8.85 -25.02
N ALA A 78 1.87 -8.64 -24.24
CA ALA A 78 0.53 -8.38 -24.76
C ALA A 78 0.46 -7.08 -25.58
N LEU A 79 1.34 -6.13 -25.31
CA LEU A 79 1.51 -4.88 -26.06
C LEU A 79 2.43 -5.02 -27.28
N GLY A 80 2.98 -6.22 -27.55
CA GLY A 80 3.92 -6.47 -28.65
C GLY A 80 5.33 -5.92 -28.40
N LEU A 81 5.69 -5.70 -27.13
CA LEU A 81 7.02 -5.26 -26.72
C LEU A 81 7.89 -6.46 -26.32
N GLU A 82 9.19 -6.22 -26.16
CA GLU A 82 10.10 -7.16 -25.49
C GLU A 82 9.63 -7.43 -24.05
N THR A 83 9.78 -8.67 -23.57
CA THR A 83 9.33 -9.09 -22.24
C THR A 83 9.83 -8.18 -21.12
N SER A 84 11.09 -7.72 -21.20
CA SER A 84 11.75 -6.88 -20.20
C SER A 84 11.63 -5.38 -20.46
N ALA A 85 10.83 -4.95 -21.44
CA ALA A 85 10.74 -3.55 -21.86
C ALA A 85 10.38 -2.57 -20.72
N LEU A 86 9.70 -3.07 -19.67
CA LEU A 86 9.29 -2.26 -18.52
C LEU A 86 10.18 -2.44 -17.28
N ASP A 87 11.08 -3.42 -17.25
CA ASP A 87 11.89 -3.77 -16.06
C ASP A 87 12.77 -2.59 -15.58
N GLY A 88 13.22 -1.76 -16.52
CA GLY A 88 14.05 -0.59 -16.23
C GLY A 88 13.38 0.48 -15.35
N TYR A 89 12.05 0.60 -15.38
CA TYR A 89 11.31 1.56 -14.55
C TYR A 89 11.24 1.16 -13.08
N PHE A 90 11.46 -0.11 -12.78
CA PHE A 90 11.37 -0.69 -11.43
C PHE A 90 12.74 -1.04 -10.84
N SER A 91 13.82 -0.78 -11.59
CA SER A 91 15.19 -1.11 -11.20
C SER A 91 15.93 0.08 -10.58
N PRO A 92 16.94 -0.16 -9.70
CA PRO A 92 17.30 -1.45 -9.09
C PRO A 92 16.35 -1.85 -7.95
N THR A 93 15.64 -0.88 -7.38
CA THR A 93 14.76 -1.09 -6.23
C THR A 93 13.40 -0.45 -6.49
N PRO A 94 12.34 -1.24 -6.71
CA PRO A 94 11.02 -0.69 -6.94
C PRO A 94 10.53 0.04 -5.70
N HIS A 95 9.75 1.10 -5.89
CA HIS A 95 8.90 1.61 -4.82
C HIS A 95 7.60 0.82 -4.81
N TRP A 96 7.23 0.29 -3.64
CA TRP A 96 5.94 -0.34 -3.42
C TRP A 96 5.34 0.19 -2.13
N GLN A 97 4.02 0.06 -2.02
CA GLN A 97 3.24 0.42 -0.85
C GLN A 97 2.22 -0.68 -0.58
N LEU A 98 1.97 -0.94 0.69
CA LEU A 98 1.07 -1.95 1.21
C LEU A 98 0.19 -1.32 2.30
N LYS A 99 -1.09 -1.67 2.30
CA LYS A 99 -2.07 -1.21 3.27
C LYS A 99 -2.71 -2.41 3.95
N LEU A 100 -2.50 -2.53 5.26
CA LEU A 100 -3.26 -3.44 6.11
C LEU A 100 -4.51 -2.68 6.57
N ALA A 101 -5.67 -3.03 6.04
CA ALA A 101 -6.93 -2.37 6.37
C ALA A 101 -7.80 -3.30 7.22
N MET A 102 -8.28 -2.79 8.35
CA MET A 102 -9.27 -3.45 9.18
C MET A 102 -10.59 -2.69 9.06
N TYR A 103 -11.62 -3.40 8.62
CA TYR A 103 -12.98 -2.86 8.60
C TYR A 103 -13.71 -3.34 9.84
N GLU A 104 -14.34 -2.41 10.55
CA GLU A 104 -15.24 -2.78 11.63
C GLU A 104 -16.39 -3.64 11.07
N PRO A 105 -16.86 -4.64 11.83
CA PRO A 105 -18.05 -5.37 11.48
C PRO A 105 -19.20 -4.38 11.23
N ALA A 106 -19.98 -4.60 10.17
CA ALA A 106 -21.19 -3.83 9.97
C ALA A 106 -22.05 -3.95 11.23
N SER A 107 -22.44 -2.81 11.82
CA SER A 107 -23.47 -2.79 12.85
C SER A 107 -24.69 -3.51 12.28
N ALA A 108 -25.18 -4.55 12.96
CA ALA A 108 -26.41 -5.22 12.58
C ALA A 108 -27.60 -4.28 12.84
N ASP A 109 -27.71 -3.22 12.05
CA ASP A 109 -28.87 -2.33 12.04
C ASP A 109 -29.51 -2.45 10.65
N THR A 110 -30.17 -3.58 10.46
CA THR A 110 -30.98 -3.90 9.27
C THR A 110 -32.35 -3.26 9.41
N SER A 111 -32.39 -1.98 9.77
CA SER A 111 -33.63 -1.21 9.64
C SER A 111 -33.72 -0.76 8.18
N PRO A 112 -34.69 -1.25 7.38
CA PRO A 112 -34.88 -0.75 6.03
C PRO A 112 -35.16 0.77 6.09
N PRO A 113 -34.77 1.53 5.04
CA PRO A 113 -35.12 2.95 4.99
C PRO A 113 -36.64 3.10 5.08
N SER A 114 -37.11 3.74 6.15
CA SER A 114 -38.49 4.19 6.30
C SER A 114 -38.74 5.37 5.34
N GLY A 115 -38.91 5.06 4.06
CA GLY A 115 -39.40 5.98 3.04
C GLY A 115 -40.93 5.85 2.87
N PRO A 116 -41.66 6.95 2.63
CA PRO A 116 -43.12 6.93 2.45
C PRO A 116 -43.51 6.31 1.08
N PRO A 117 -44.80 5.92 0.89
CA PRO A 117 -45.28 5.20 -0.30
C PRO A 117 -45.16 5.99 -1.61
#